data_AF-A0A432FUI5-F1
#
_entry.id   AF-A0A432FUI5-F1
#
_cell.length_a   1.000
_cell.length_b   1.000
_cell.length_c   1.000
_cell.angle_alpha   90.00
_cell.angle_beta   90.00
_cell.angle_gamma   90.00
#
_symmetry.space_group_name_H-M   'P 1'
#
loop_
_entity.id
_entity.type
_entity.pdbx_description
1 polymer ?
#
loop_
_entity_poly.entity_id
_entity_poly.type
_entity_poly.pdbx_seq_one_letter_code
_entity_poly.pdbx_strand_id
1 'polypeptide(L)'
;SLSSTTLTSTYHVYGNGAIKVKQKIEIEDSLHSEMPRFGMKFDMPDDFKKVEWFGRGPHESYWDRKTSAAIGHYSGSVWDQSYRYVRPQETGNKTDIRWMALSNGKVGLMATGLPTFDGSVHQYPYSDLDHVPKSQKHGKLDIQPKDHVDWLIDYKQMGVGGDNSWGAKPHNHYLLNSDKYEYSFMLIPFEGGEDLNKLSKLKLD
;
A
#
# COMPACT_ATOMS: atom_id res chain seq x y z
N SER A 1 -18.62 22.20 -10.42
CA SER A 1 -17.58 21.21 -10.72
C SER A 1 -16.27 21.97 -10.72
N LEU A 2 -15.49 21.91 -9.64
CA LEU A 2 -14.34 22.83 -9.41
C LEU A 2 -13.03 22.07 -9.09
N SER A 3 -12.90 20.84 -9.59
CA SER A 3 -11.65 20.09 -9.57
C SER A 3 -11.39 19.46 -10.93
N SER A 4 -10.34 19.89 -11.63
CA SER A 4 -9.75 19.14 -12.75
C SER A 4 -8.64 18.27 -12.19
N THR A 5 -8.80 16.95 -12.26
CA THR A 5 -7.75 16.00 -11.86
C THR A 5 -7.30 15.22 -13.09
N THR A 6 -6.00 15.29 -13.39
CA THR A 6 -5.37 14.50 -14.45
C THR A 6 -4.44 13.46 -13.83
N LEU A 7 -4.67 12.19 -14.15
CA LEU A 7 -3.77 11.09 -13.79
C LEU A 7 -3.10 10.56 -15.06
N THR A 8 -1.77 10.57 -15.08
CA THR A 8 -0.95 9.95 -16.14
C THR A 8 -0.20 8.76 -15.57
N SER A 9 -0.41 7.59 -16.18
CA SER A 9 0.31 6.36 -15.84
C SER A 9 1.16 5.93 -17.04
N THR A 10 2.47 5.80 -16.83
CA THR A 10 3.43 5.34 -17.84
C THR A 10 4.00 4.00 -17.40
N TYR A 11 3.96 3.03 -18.32
CA TYR A 11 4.50 1.69 -18.14
C TYR A 11 5.66 1.49 -19.11
N HIS A 12 6.82 1.12 -18.59
CA HIS A 12 7.97 0.73 -19.39
C HIS A 12 8.29 -0.74 -19.10
N VAL A 13 8.18 -1.59 -20.12
CA VAL A 13 8.38 -3.04 -20.02
C VAL A 13 9.76 -3.38 -20.55
N TYR A 14 10.59 -3.99 -19.70
CA TYR A 14 11.95 -4.42 -20.04
C TYR A 14 11.96 -5.82 -20.64
N GLY A 15 13.02 -6.17 -21.37
CA GLY A 15 13.16 -7.47 -22.04
C GLY A 15 13.21 -8.68 -21.11
N ASN A 16 13.46 -8.48 -19.82
CA ASN A 16 13.44 -9.51 -18.79
C ASN A 16 12.09 -9.62 -18.04
N GLY A 17 11.05 -8.90 -18.49
CA GLY A 17 9.71 -8.92 -17.91
C GLY A 17 9.50 -7.97 -16.72
N ALA A 18 10.53 -7.25 -16.27
CA ALA A 18 10.34 -6.19 -15.28
C ALA A 18 9.54 -5.01 -15.89
N ILE A 19 8.72 -4.36 -15.07
CA ILE A 19 7.89 -3.23 -15.50
C ILE A 19 8.15 -2.04 -14.58
N LYS A 20 8.62 -0.93 -15.14
CA LYS A 20 8.66 0.35 -14.42
C LYS A 20 7.30 1.03 -14.56
N VAL A 21 6.66 1.29 -13.43
CA VAL A 21 5.41 2.04 -13.35
C VAL A 21 5.73 3.43 -12.83
N LYS A 22 5.30 4.45 -13.58
CA LYS A 22 5.37 5.85 -13.17
C LYS A 22 3.95 6.41 -13.14
N GLN A 23 3.54 7.00 -12.03
CA GLN A 23 2.28 7.71 -11.92
C GLN A 23 2.52 9.17 -11.58
N LYS A 24 1.79 10.04 -12.28
CA LYS A 24 1.75 11.48 -12.04
C LYS A 24 0.31 11.93 -11.94
N ILE A 25 -0.04 12.56 -10.82
CA ILE A 25 -1.35 13.17 -10.60
C ILE A 25 -1.18 14.69 -10.53
N GLU A 26 -2.02 15.42 -11.24
CA GLU A 26 -2.11 16.87 -11.17
C GLU A 26 -3.54 17.23 -10.79
N ILE A 27 -3.69 17.93 -9.65
CA ILE A 27 -4.98 18.30 -9.09
C ILE A 27 -5.08 19.81 -9.13
N GLU A 28 -5.98 20.29 -9.98
CA GLU A 28 -6.40 21.69 -10.02
C GLU A 28 -7.68 21.80 -9.22
N ASP A 29 -7.55 22.00 -7.92
CA ASP A 29 -8.69 22.12 -7.00
C ASP A 29 -8.66 23.50 -6.33
N SER A 30 -9.68 24.31 -6.65
CA SER A 30 -9.84 25.63 -6.02
C SER A 30 -10.24 25.56 -4.54
N LEU A 31 -10.68 24.39 -4.07
CA LEU A 31 -11.13 24.17 -2.69
C LEU A 31 -10.01 23.66 -1.77
N HIS A 32 -8.80 23.41 -2.31
CA HIS A 32 -7.64 22.91 -1.54
C HIS A 32 -7.97 21.68 -0.69
N SER A 33 -8.73 20.74 -1.24
CA SER A 33 -9.10 19.51 -0.56
C SER A 33 -7.88 18.66 -0.23
N GLU A 34 -8.02 17.78 0.75
CA GLU A 34 -6.99 16.81 1.12
C GLU A 34 -7.34 15.45 0.50
N MET A 35 -6.34 14.75 -0.02
CA MET A 35 -6.47 13.36 -0.46
C MET A 35 -6.17 12.40 0.69
N PRO A 36 -6.98 11.33 0.88
CA PRO A 36 -6.67 10.33 1.89
C PRO A 36 -5.42 9.52 1.53
N ARG A 37 -5.23 9.21 0.24
CA ARG A 37 -4.16 8.33 -0.27
C ARG A 37 -3.91 8.60 -1.75
N PHE A 38 -2.67 8.46 -2.19
CA PHE A 38 -2.30 8.38 -3.61
C PHE A 38 -1.42 7.16 -3.85
N GLY A 39 -1.83 6.28 -4.76
CA GLY A 39 -1.24 4.97 -4.96
C GLY A 39 -1.95 4.14 -6.03
N MET A 40 -1.53 2.89 -6.16
CA MET A 40 -2.09 1.92 -7.10
C MET A 40 -2.51 0.64 -6.35
N LYS A 41 -3.71 0.17 -6.62
CA LYS A 41 -4.25 -1.09 -6.10
C LYS A 41 -4.19 -2.17 -7.17
N PHE A 42 -3.76 -3.36 -6.79
CA PHE A 42 -3.69 -4.55 -7.62
C PHE A 42 -4.60 -5.63 -7.03
N ASP A 43 -5.47 -6.17 -7.86
CA ASP A 43 -6.22 -7.39 -7.56
C ASP A 43 -5.32 -8.59 -7.94
N MET A 44 -4.95 -9.41 -6.96
CA MET A 44 -4.05 -10.55 -7.12
C MET A 44 -4.83 -11.87 -6.99
N PRO A 45 -4.37 -12.95 -7.65
CA PRO A 45 -4.92 -14.29 -7.43
C PRO A 45 -4.89 -14.69 -5.95
N ASP A 46 -5.88 -15.47 -5.54
CA ASP A 46 -6.11 -15.82 -4.14
C ASP A 46 -4.97 -16.64 -3.52
N ASP A 47 -4.20 -17.36 -4.32
CA ASP A 47 -3.09 -18.22 -3.90
C ASP A 47 -1.81 -17.46 -3.52
N PHE A 48 -1.74 -16.14 -3.77
CA PHE A 48 -0.62 -15.26 -3.35
C PHE A 48 -0.69 -14.91 -1.85
N LYS A 49 -0.65 -15.93 -0.98
CA LYS A 49 -0.90 -15.80 0.46
C LYS A 49 0.35 -15.51 1.30
N LYS A 50 1.55 -15.45 0.70
CA LYS A 50 2.81 -15.14 1.39
C LYS A 50 3.28 -13.75 1.03
N VAL A 51 3.70 -12.98 2.03
CA VAL A 51 4.29 -11.65 1.85
C VAL A 51 5.64 -11.55 2.55
N GLU A 52 6.60 -10.92 1.88
CA GLU A 52 7.89 -10.52 2.42
C GLU A 52 8.14 -9.06 2.10
N TRP A 53 8.78 -8.31 2.99
CA TRP A 53 9.14 -6.93 2.70
C TRP A 53 10.40 -6.49 3.44
N PHE A 54 11.13 -5.55 2.83
CA PHE A 54 12.19 -4.79 3.48
C PHE A 54 11.74 -3.35 3.65
N GLY A 55 11.47 -2.95 4.89
CA GLY A 55 10.84 -1.67 5.22
C GLY A 55 10.59 -1.57 6.72
N ARG A 56 9.68 -0.69 7.14
CA ARG A 56 9.27 -0.65 8.56
C ARG A 56 8.37 -1.82 8.92
N GLY A 57 8.55 -2.34 10.14
CA GLY A 57 7.75 -3.44 10.67
C GLY A 57 8.17 -3.82 12.10
N PRO A 58 7.71 -4.99 12.59
CA PRO A 58 6.82 -5.93 11.90
C PRO A 58 5.35 -5.48 11.87
N HIS A 59 4.92 -4.61 12.78
CA HIS A 59 3.54 -4.11 12.89
C HIS A 59 3.22 -3.01 11.87
N GLU A 60 1.93 -2.64 11.79
CA GLU A 60 1.47 -1.53 10.93
C GLU A 60 2.06 -0.18 11.38
N SER A 61 2.21 0.73 10.43
CA SER A 61 2.76 2.07 10.65
C SER A 61 2.11 3.07 9.70
N TYR A 62 2.05 4.33 10.11
CA TYR A 62 1.45 5.44 9.34
C TYR A 62 2.37 6.66 9.37
N TRP A 63 2.10 7.64 8.50
CA TRP A 63 2.99 8.79 8.28
C TRP A 63 3.34 9.53 9.59
N ASP A 64 2.37 9.68 10.48
CA ASP A 64 2.46 10.29 11.81
C ASP A 64 2.68 9.30 12.95
N ARG A 65 2.68 7.99 12.67
CA ARG A 65 2.80 6.91 13.67
C ARG A 65 3.67 5.76 13.16
N LYS A 66 4.99 5.98 13.07
CA LYS A 66 5.95 4.98 12.57
C LYS A 66 7.26 4.82 13.34
N THR A 67 7.50 5.62 14.38
CA THR A 67 8.78 5.63 15.12
C THR A 67 9.09 4.31 15.82
N SER A 68 8.07 3.56 16.24
CA SER A 68 8.21 2.23 16.86
C SER A 68 8.49 1.10 15.87
N ALA A 69 8.28 1.32 14.56
CA ALA A 69 8.45 0.30 13.53
C ALA A 69 9.87 0.40 12.96
N ALA A 70 10.71 -0.60 13.24
CA ALA A 70 12.11 -0.64 12.83
C ALA A 70 12.23 -1.03 11.36
N ILE A 71 13.28 -0.54 10.70
CA ILE A 71 13.60 -0.95 9.33
C ILE A 71 14.28 -2.32 9.37
N GLY A 72 13.72 -3.30 8.66
CA GLY A 72 14.23 -4.66 8.62
C GLY A 72 13.58 -5.48 7.51
N HIS A 73 14.00 -6.73 7.38
CA HIS A 73 13.35 -7.73 6.52
C HIS A 73 12.36 -8.52 7.38
N TYR A 74 11.10 -8.51 6.95
CA TYR A 74 10.00 -9.20 7.62
C TYR A 74 9.25 -10.08 6.62
N SER A 75 8.58 -11.10 7.13
CA SER A 75 7.76 -12.02 6.35
C SER A 75 6.56 -12.53 7.15
N GLY A 76 5.53 -13.00 6.45
CA GLY A 76 4.34 -13.57 7.06
C GLY A 76 3.29 -13.99 6.04
N SER A 77 2.12 -14.42 6.54
CA SER A 77 0.95 -14.58 5.67
C SER A 77 0.32 -13.22 5.36
N VAL A 78 -0.35 -13.10 4.22
CA VAL A 78 -1.11 -11.89 3.86
C VAL A 78 -2.21 -11.62 4.90
N TRP A 79 -2.89 -12.66 5.38
CA TRP A 79 -3.93 -12.52 6.40
C TRP A 79 -3.42 -11.92 7.71
N ASP A 80 -2.22 -12.31 8.15
CA ASP A 80 -1.64 -11.81 9.40
C ASP A 80 -1.24 -10.32 9.32
N GLN A 81 -1.27 -9.70 8.14
CA GLN A 81 -0.97 -8.28 7.98
C GLN A 81 -2.13 -7.36 8.33
N SER A 82 -3.34 -7.89 8.53
CA SER A 82 -4.51 -7.10 8.90
C SER A 82 -4.72 -7.09 10.42
N TYR A 83 -4.77 -5.90 11.04
CA TYR A 83 -5.08 -5.78 12.46
C TYR A 83 -6.59 -5.86 12.71
N ARG A 84 -6.95 -6.45 13.85
CA ARG A 84 -8.34 -6.81 14.19
C ARG A 84 -9.03 -5.71 15.00
N TYR A 85 -9.26 -4.56 14.38
CA TYR A 85 -10.05 -3.49 14.99
C TYR A 85 -11.50 -3.94 15.24
N VAL A 86 -12.11 -3.46 16.33
CA VAL A 86 -13.50 -3.85 16.72
C VAL A 86 -14.50 -3.50 15.62
N ARG A 87 -14.36 -2.34 15.01
CA ARG A 87 -15.05 -1.96 13.76
C ARG A 87 -14.05 -2.08 12.62
N PRO A 88 -14.42 -2.67 11.46
CA PRO A 88 -13.55 -2.66 10.29
C PRO A 88 -13.17 -1.22 9.93
N GLN A 89 -11.89 -1.02 9.65
CA GLN A 89 -11.30 0.25 9.28
C GLN A 89 -9.93 -0.01 8.63
N GLU A 90 -9.35 1.02 8.04
CA GLU A 90 -8.01 1.01 7.47
C GLU A 90 -6.98 0.38 8.45
N THR A 91 -6.15 -0.53 7.93
CA THR A 91 -5.20 -1.31 8.72
C THR A 91 -4.08 -1.90 7.86
N GLY A 92 -2.96 -2.28 8.48
CA GLY A 92 -1.95 -3.14 7.86
C GLY A 92 -0.91 -2.40 7.02
N ASN A 93 -1.02 -1.08 6.91
CA ASN A 93 -0.05 -0.25 6.19
C ASN A 93 1.37 -0.43 6.74
N LYS A 94 2.35 -0.59 5.83
CA LYS A 94 3.78 -0.57 6.13
C LYS A 94 4.38 0.66 5.46
N THR A 95 5.21 1.40 6.18
CA THR A 95 5.81 2.64 5.67
C THR A 95 7.28 2.46 5.34
N ASP A 96 7.80 3.34 4.48
CA ASP A 96 9.19 3.37 4.04
C ASP A 96 9.64 1.99 3.48
N ILE A 97 8.80 1.34 2.68
CA ILE A 97 9.08 0.04 2.04
C ILE A 97 10.06 0.27 0.89
N ARG A 98 11.16 -0.50 0.88
CA ARG A 98 12.13 -0.50 -0.23
C ARG A 98 11.71 -1.52 -1.27
N TRP A 99 11.32 -2.70 -0.80
CA TRP A 99 10.68 -3.71 -1.63
C TRP A 99 9.66 -4.52 -0.82
N MET A 100 8.63 -5.01 -1.49
CA MET A 100 7.64 -5.97 -0.98
C MET A 100 7.35 -7.00 -2.06
N ALA A 101 7.25 -8.27 -1.69
CA ALA A 101 7.02 -9.38 -2.60
C ALA A 101 5.86 -10.23 -2.11
N LEU A 102 4.94 -10.56 -3.02
CA LEU A 102 3.87 -11.54 -2.79
C LEU A 102 4.17 -12.79 -3.61
N SER A 103 3.88 -13.97 -3.05
CA SER A 103 4.07 -15.24 -3.77
C SER A 103 3.07 -16.32 -3.35
N ASN A 104 2.87 -17.28 -4.25
CA ASN A 104 2.19 -18.55 -3.98
C ASN A 104 3.17 -19.70 -3.69
N GLY A 105 4.47 -19.39 -3.59
CA GLY A 105 5.56 -20.34 -3.37
C GLY A 105 6.12 -21.01 -4.63
N LYS A 106 5.48 -20.86 -5.80
CA LYS A 106 6.00 -21.30 -7.10
C LYS A 106 6.47 -20.11 -7.94
N VAL A 107 5.68 -19.05 -7.93
CA VAL A 107 5.97 -17.78 -8.60
C VAL A 107 5.62 -16.63 -7.65
N GLY A 108 6.16 -15.46 -7.93
CA GLY A 108 5.85 -14.26 -7.18
C GLY A 108 6.04 -12.99 -7.99
N LEU A 109 5.59 -11.89 -7.38
CA LEU A 109 5.74 -10.55 -7.92
C LEU A 109 6.32 -9.65 -6.83
N MET A 110 7.41 -8.97 -7.13
CA MET A 110 8.05 -8.00 -6.25
C MET A 110 7.79 -6.59 -6.74
N ALA A 111 7.41 -5.71 -5.83
CA ALA A 111 7.44 -4.27 -6.03
C ALA A 111 8.69 -3.67 -5.38
N THR A 112 9.44 -2.86 -6.09
CA THR A 112 10.56 -2.08 -5.53
C THR A 112 10.31 -0.59 -5.66
N GLY A 113 10.43 0.16 -4.57
CA GLY A 113 10.30 1.62 -4.58
C GLY A 113 11.49 2.32 -5.22
N LEU A 114 11.26 3.52 -5.75
CA LEU A 114 12.31 4.40 -6.29
C LEU A 114 12.30 5.75 -5.56
N PRO A 115 12.82 5.86 -4.30
CA PRO A 115 13.56 4.85 -3.54
C PRO A 115 12.71 4.01 -2.57
N THR A 116 11.52 4.48 -2.19
CA THR A 116 10.62 3.78 -1.27
C THR A 116 9.16 4.06 -1.62
N PHE A 117 8.25 3.23 -1.12
CA PHE A 117 6.80 3.41 -1.17
C PHE A 117 6.19 3.02 0.19
N ASP A 118 4.93 3.37 0.41
CA ASP A 118 4.12 2.85 1.52
C ASP A 118 3.11 1.85 0.95
N GLY A 119 2.53 0.94 1.75
CA GLY A 119 1.56 0.01 1.18
C GLY A 119 1.03 -1.04 2.15
N SER A 120 -0.02 -1.74 1.73
CA SER A 120 -0.71 -2.77 2.50
C SER A 120 -1.12 -3.95 1.63
N VAL A 121 -1.36 -5.10 2.26
CA VAL A 121 -1.88 -6.30 1.61
C VAL A 121 -3.05 -6.86 2.42
N HIS A 122 -4.09 -7.34 1.73
CA HIS A 122 -5.33 -7.80 2.35
C HIS A 122 -5.81 -9.09 1.69
N GLN A 123 -6.14 -10.11 2.48
CA GLN A 123 -6.72 -11.36 1.96
C GLN A 123 -8.26 -11.27 1.85
N TYR A 124 -8.74 -10.13 1.39
CA TYR A 124 -10.15 -9.79 1.17
C TYR A 124 -10.18 -8.52 0.30
N PRO A 125 -11.27 -8.23 -0.42
CA PRO A 125 -11.45 -6.94 -1.08
C PRO A 125 -11.28 -5.79 -0.09
N TYR A 126 -10.36 -4.88 -0.36
CA TYR A 126 -10.07 -3.73 0.50
C TYR A 126 -11.32 -2.89 0.80
N SER A 127 -12.27 -2.84 -0.15
CA SER A 127 -13.59 -2.21 0.03
C SER A 127 -14.45 -2.86 1.12
N ASP A 128 -14.11 -4.05 1.62
CA ASP A 128 -14.79 -4.62 2.79
C ASP A 128 -14.58 -3.79 4.06
N LEU A 129 -13.51 -2.98 4.12
CA LEU A 129 -13.21 -2.04 5.20
C LEU A 129 -14.00 -0.73 5.10
N ASP A 130 -14.70 -0.48 3.98
CA ASP A 130 -15.44 0.76 3.78
C ASP A 130 -16.55 0.91 4.82
N HIS A 131 -16.72 2.16 5.28
CA HIS A 131 -17.80 2.48 6.18
C HIS A 131 -19.14 2.34 5.45
N VAL A 132 -19.96 1.39 5.90
CA VAL A 132 -21.35 1.25 5.45
C VAL A 132 -22.27 1.89 6.49
N PRO A 133 -23.00 2.98 6.16
CA PRO A 133 -23.91 3.63 7.08
C PRO A 133 -24.93 2.65 7.68
N LYS A 134 -25.17 2.75 8.98
CA LYS A 134 -26.08 1.88 9.76
C LYS A 134 -25.69 0.39 9.82
N SER A 135 -24.56 -0.02 9.21
CA SER A 135 -24.07 -1.39 9.38
C SER A 135 -23.63 -1.66 10.80
N GLN A 136 -23.76 -2.91 11.21
CA GLN A 136 -23.25 -3.44 12.48
C GLN A 136 -22.08 -4.38 12.19
N LYS A 137 -21.18 -4.02 11.25
CA LYS A 137 -20.02 -4.86 10.97
C LYS A 137 -19.05 -4.82 12.17
N HIS A 138 -18.71 -5.99 12.69
CA HIS A 138 -17.78 -6.23 13.78
C HIS A 138 -16.52 -6.91 13.23
N GLY A 139 -15.41 -6.17 13.20
CA GLY A 139 -14.07 -6.53 12.73
C GLY A 139 -13.89 -7.97 12.26
N LYS A 140 -13.21 -8.77 13.08
CA LYS A 140 -12.85 -10.16 12.76
C LYS A 140 -14.02 -11.16 12.79
N LEU A 141 -15.25 -10.75 13.11
CA LEU A 141 -16.42 -11.63 12.95
C LEU A 141 -16.88 -11.59 11.49
N ASP A 142 -16.94 -10.38 10.92
CA ASP A 142 -17.47 -10.16 9.58
C ASP A 142 -16.38 -10.10 8.49
N ILE A 143 -15.15 -9.72 8.85
CA ILE A 143 -13.98 -9.74 7.98
C ILE A 143 -13.23 -11.06 8.20
N GLN A 144 -13.27 -11.92 7.20
CA GLN A 144 -12.57 -13.20 7.13
C GLN A 144 -11.69 -13.25 5.88
N PRO A 145 -10.68 -14.13 5.82
CA PRO A 145 -9.99 -14.41 4.58
C PRO A 145 -10.98 -14.84 3.49
N LYS A 146 -10.83 -14.29 2.29
CA LYS A 146 -11.59 -14.66 1.10
C LYS A 146 -10.65 -15.13 0.01
N ASP A 147 -11.23 -15.60 -1.10
CA ASP A 147 -10.50 -15.99 -2.31
C ASP A 147 -10.12 -14.76 -3.12
N HIS A 148 -9.42 -13.82 -2.49
CA HIS A 148 -8.98 -12.57 -3.06
C HIS A 148 -7.78 -12.02 -2.29
N VAL A 149 -6.83 -11.42 -3.00
CA VAL A 149 -5.74 -10.64 -2.40
C VAL A 149 -5.70 -9.25 -3.03
N ASP A 150 -5.90 -8.22 -2.22
CA ASP A 150 -5.67 -6.83 -2.62
C ASP A 150 -4.28 -6.39 -2.18
N TRP A 151 -3.49 -5.83 -3.10
CA TRP A 151 -2.18 -5.25 -2.82
C TRP A 151 -2.17 -3.76 -3.20
N LEU A 152 -1.91 -2.91 -2.21
CA LEU A 152 -1.85 -1.47 -2.37
C LEU A 152 -0.39 -1.01 -2.31
N ILE A 153 0.04 -0.30 -3.36
CA ILE A 153 1.37 0.27 -3.53
C ILE A 153 1.20 1.78 -3.63
N ASP A 154 1.55 2.48 -2.57
CA ASP A 154 1.21 3.89 -2.38
C ASP A 154 2.44 4.79 -2.44
N TYR A 155 2.28 5.95 -3.08
CA TYR A 155 3.19 7.07 -2.84
C TYR A 155 3.14 7.45 -1.36
N LYS A 156 1.91 7.63 -0.86
CA LYS A 156 1.65 8.06 0.51
C LYS A 156 0.18 7.93 0.87
N GLN A 157 -0.08 7.72 2.16
CA GLN A 157 -1.37 7.93 2.82
C GLN A 157 -1.22 9.04 3.86
N MET A 158 -2.27 9.84 4.07
CA MET A 158 -2.31 10.82 5.17
C MET A 158 -2.13 10.15 6.54
N GLY A 159 -1.73 10.94 7.54
CA GLY A 159 -1.62 10.49 8.93
C GLY A 159 -2.97 10.02 9.52
N VAL A 160 -2.91 9.29 10.63
CA VAL A 160 -4.11 8.84 11.34
C VAL A 160 -4.71 9.90 12.27
N GLY A 161 -3.90 10.87 12.71
CA GLY A 161 -4.30 11.88 13.69
C GLY A 161 -4.51 11.29 15.08
N GLY A 162 -5.43 11.88 15.85
CA GLY A 162 -5.83 11.36 17.16
C GLY A 162 -5.79 12.35 18.33
N ASP A 163 -5.53 13.64 18.09
CA ASP A 163 -5.63 14.68 19.14
C ASP A 163 -7.04 14.71 19.78
N ASN A 164 -8.07 14.46 18.97
CA ASN A 164 -9.40 14.05 19.41
C ASN A 164 -10.12 13.26 18.30
N SER A 165 -11.29 12.70 18.63
CA SER A 165 -12.11 11.91 17.68
C SER A 165 -13.42 12.61 17.27
N TRP A 166 -13.51 13.94 17.41
CA TRP A 166 -14.73 14.73 17.14
C TRP A 166 -14.46 16.01 16.33
N GLY A 167 -13.37 16.04 15.55
CA GLY A 167 -13.13 17.09 14.56
C GLY A 167 -11.67 17.39 14.26
N ALA A 168 -10.73 17.00 15.14
CA ALA A 168 -9.32 17.18 14.85
C ALA A 168 -8.88 16.33 13.65
N LYS A 169 -8.08 16.95 12.78
CA LYS A 169 -7.42 16.30 11.64
C LYS A 169 -5.99 15.88 12.02
N PRO A 170 -5.33 15.03 11.21
CA PRO A 170 -3.88 14.91 11.26
C PRO A 170 -3.22 16.28 11.13
N HIS A 171 -2.06 16.46 11.76
CA HIS A 171 -1.31 17.72 11.64
C HIS A 171 -0.91 17.97 10.18
N ASN A 172 -0.80 19.24 9.80
CA ASN A 172 -0.68 19.66 8.39
C ASN A 172 0.46 18.99 7.61
N HIS A 173 1.58 18.69 8.26
CA HIS A 173 2.73 18.02 7.63
C HIS A 173 2.53 16.51 7.40
N TYR A 174 1.38 15.97 7.80
CA TYR A 174 0.93 14.60 7.54
C TYR A 174 -0.32 14.54 6.64
N LEU A 175 -0.66 15.64 5.97
CA LEU A 175 -1.75 15.71 5.00
C LEU A 175 -1.21 15.62 3.58
N LEU A 176 -2.00 15.02 2.68
CA LEU A 176 -1.72 14.99 1.25
C LEU A 176 -2.63 16.02 0.56
N ASN A 177 -2.17 17.26 0.47
CA ASN A 177 -2.97 18.36 -0.08
C ASN A 177 -3.22 18.19 -1.59
N SER A 178 -4.26 18.83 -2.13
CA SER A 178 -4.42 18.99 -3.58
C SER A 178 -3.20 19.70 -4.19
N ASP A 179 -2.34 18.91 -4.83
CA ASP A 179 -1.09 19.34 -5.46
C ASP A 179 -0.71 18.36 -6.58
N LYS A 180 0.47 18.54 -7.17
CA LYS A 180 1.07 17.66 -8.16
C LYS A 180 1.98 16.65 -7.46
N TYR A 181 1.67 15.37 -7.62
CA TYR A 181 2.50 14.29 -7.10
C TYR A 181 2.98 13.38 -8.21
N GLU A 182 4.19 12.87 -8.04
CA GLU A 182 4.79 11.90 -8.94
C GLU A 182 5.49 10.83 -8.10
N TYR A 183 5.26 9.57 -8.44
CA TYR A 183 6.02 8.46 -7.86
C TYR A 183 6.25 7.37 -8.89
N SER A 184 7.22 6.51 -8.61
CA SER A 184 7.55 5.37 -9.47
C SER A 184 7.99 4.18 -8.64
N PHE A 185 7.70 3.00 -9.16
CA PHE A 185 8.13 1.73 -8.62
C PHE A 185 8.37 0.74 -9.76
N MET A 186 9.09 -0.34 -9.47
CA MET A 186 9.24 -1.46 -10.38
C MET A 186 8.33 -2.60 -9.95
N LEU A 187 7.82 -3.36 -10.90
CA LEU A 187 7.27 -4.70 -10.72
C LEU A 187 8.22 -5.70 -11.36
N ILE A 188 8.61 -6.73 -10.61
CA ILE A 188 9.60 -7.72 -11.03
C ILE A 188 9.04 -9.11 -10.75
N PRO A 189 8.72 -9.91 -11.78
CA PRO A 189 8.32 -11.31 -11.58
C PRO A 189 9.51 -12.15 -11.12
N PHE A 190 9.26 -13.20 -10.35
CA PHE A 190 10.29 -14.14 -9.90
C PHE A 190 9.74 -15.55 -9.69
N GLU A 191 10.63 -16.54 -9.68
CA GLU A 191 10.33 -17.93 -9.37
C GLU A 191 10.59 -18.27 -7.88
N GLY A 192 9.88 -19.27 -7.38
CA GLY A 192 10.01 -19.74 -6.01
C GLY A 192 11.43 -20.21 -5.70
N GLY A 193 12.01 -19.70 -4.60
CA GLY A 193 13.36 -20.03 -4.16
C GLY A 193 14.45 -19.05 -4.61
N GLU A 194 14.11 -18.04 -5.42
CA GLU A 194 15.02 -16.94 -5.73
C GLU A 194 15.38 -16.09 -4.50
N ASP A 195 16.61 -15.55 -4.46
CA ASP A 195 17.05 -14.60 -3.43
C ASP A 195 16.46 -13.21 -3.70
N LEU A 196 15.42 -12.86 -2.97
CA LEU A 196 14.72 -11.58 -3.07
C LEU A 196 15.63 -10.37 -2.78
N ASN A 197 16.62 -10.51 -1.91
CA ASN A 197 17.56 -9.42 -1.63
C ASN A 197 18.48 -9.15 -2.83
N LYS A 198 18.87 -10.20 -3.55
CA LYS A 198 19.62 -10.06 -4.81
C LYS A 198 18.73 -9.48 -5.91
N LEU A 199 17.50 -9.98 -6.04
CA LEU A 199 16.52 -9.51 -7.03
C LEU A 199 16.20 -8.01 -6.86
N SER A 200 16.03 -7.55 -5.62
CA SER A 200 15.74 -6.13 -5.32
C SER A 200 16.84 -5.15 -5.76
N LYS A 201 18.03 -5.64 -6.08
CA LYS A 201 19.19 -4.86 -6.52
C LYS A 201 19.42 -4.95 -8.03
N LEU A 202 18.49 -5.54 -8.76
CA LEU A 202 18.57 -5.65 -10.22
C LEU A 202 18.67 -4.24 -10.83
N LYS A 203 19.72 -4.02 -11.62
CA LYS A 203 19.86 -2.80 -12.42
C LYS A 203 19.20 -3.05 -13.76
N LEU A 204 18.27 -2.18 -14.11
CA LEU A 204 17.55 -2.20 -15.38
C LEU A 204 17.99 -0.95 -16.13
N ASP A 205 18.85 -1.16 -17.11
CA ASP A 205 19.31 -0.13 -18.05
C ASP A 205 18.29 0.00 -19.20
#